data_AF-A0A6N8ZD78-F1
#
_entry.id   AF-A0A6N8ZD78-F1
#
_cell.length_a   1.000
_cell.length_b   1.000
_cell.length_c   1.000
_cell.angle_alpha   90.00
_cell.angle_beta   90.00
_cell.angle_gamma   90.00
#
_symmetry.space_group_name_H-M   'P 1'
#
loop_
_entity.id
_entity.type
_entity.pdbx_description
1 polymer ?
#
loop_
_entity_poly.entity_id
_entity_poly.type
_entity_poly.pdbx_seq_one_letter_code
_entity_poly.pdbx_strand_id
1 'polypeptide(L)'
;MTTPDSLAEIVADVARKHLRDDLPTATVQARPKTDLYGAPAFHLWILYDGNVEKPTARLMTSLHRRMWPDLVEHGIGDELISHSFIDKTEDGPWSNLASGSHRPPDVL
;
A
#
# COMPACT_ATOMS: atom_id res chain seq x y z
N MET A 1 -11.09 -7.43 19.39
CA MET A 1 -9.68 -7.61 18.97
C MET A 1 -9.63 -7.32 17.49
N THR A 2 -8.83 -6.34 17.07
CA THR A 2 -8.62 -6.04 15.64
C THR A 2 -7.73 -7.13 15.05
N THR A 3 -8.14 -7.75 13.95
CA THR A 3 -7.31 -8.78 13.29
C THR A 3 -6.24 -8.12 12.42
N PRO A 4 -5.14 -8.82 12.11
CA PRO A 4 -4.13 -8.31 11.17
C PRO A 4 -4.72 -7.93 9.81
N ASP A 5 -5.75 -8.64 9.34
CA ASP A 5 -6.46 -8.31 8.10
C ASP A 5 -7.26 -7.01 8.22
N SER A 6 -7.94 -6.77 9.34
CA SER A 6 -8.64 -5.50 9.58
C SER A 6 -7.68 -4.32 9.71
N LEU A 7 -6.48 -4.51 10.27
CA LEU A 7 -5.45 -3.47 10.29
C LEU A 7 -4.91 -3.18 8.88
N ALA A 8 -4.76 -4.21 8.04
CA ALA A 8 -4.35 -4.01 6.66
C ALA A 8 -5.38 -3.21 5.85
N GLU A 9 -6.68 -3.44 6.08
CA GLU A 9 -7.74 -2.61 5.47
C GLU A 9 -7.62 -1.13 5.87
N ILE A 10 -7.36 -0.85 7.16
CA ILE A 10 -7.11 0.51 7.66
C ILE A 10 -5.89 1.12 6.98
N VAL A 11 -4.77 0.40 6.88
CA VAL A 11 -3.55 0.88 6.21
C VAL A 11 -3.85 1.23 4.75
N ALA A 12 -4.62 0.39 4.05
CA ALA A 12 -5.02 0.66 2.67
C ALA A 12 -5.95 1.88 2.56
N ASP A 13 -6.90 2.04 3.46
CA ASP A 13 -7.83 3.18 3.50
C ASP A 13 -7.09 4.50 3.74
N VAL A 14 -6.19 4.52 4.72
CA VAL A 14 -5.34 5.69 5.04
C VAL A 14 -4.46 6.04 3.85
N ALA A 15 -3.82 5.05 3.22
CA ALA A 15 -3.04 5.29 2.02
C ALA A 15 -3.89 5.86 0.87
N ARG A 16 -5.11 5.34 0.62
CA ARG A 16 -6.03 5.87 -0.41
C ARG A 16 -6.42 7.31 -0.13
N LYS A 17 -6.65 7.68 1.13
CA LYS A 17 -6.93 9.06 1.55
C LYS A 17 -5.79 9.99 1.14
N HIS A 18 -4.54 9.62 1.45
CA HIS A 18 -3.37 10.48 1.23
C HIS A 18 -2.81 10.43 -0.20
N LEU A 19 -3.16 9.42 -0.98
CA LEU A 19 -2.80 9.32 -2.40
C LEU A 19 -3.80 9.99 -3.34
N ARG A 20 -4.97 10.41 -2.86
CA ARG A 20 -6.05 10.93 -3.72
C ARG A 20 -5.61 12.10 -4.61
N ASP A 21 -4.80 13.00 -4.08
CA ASP A 21 -4.38 14.20 -4.81
C ASP A 21 -3.18 13.92 -5.74
N ASP A 22 -2.36 12.92 -5.41
CA ASP A 22 -1.15 12.59 -6.18
C ASP A 22 -1.43 11.54 -7.27
N LEU A 23 -2.25 10.53 -6.95
CA LEU A 23 -2.59 9.38 -7.79
C LEU A 23 -4.09 9.03 -7.62
N PRO A 24 -5.01 9.85 -8.16
CA PRO A 24 -6.46 9.72 -7.93
C PRO A 24 -7.06 8.39 -8.43
N THR A 25 -6.42 7.76 -9.42
CA THR A 25 -6.85 6.50 -10.03
C THR A 25 -6.10 5.29 -9.46
N ALA A 26 -5.28 5.49 -8.42
CA ALA A 26 -4.53 4.41 -7.82
C ALA A 26 -5.44 3.41 -7.10
N THR A 27 -5.17 2.13 -7.35
CA THR A 27 -5.75 1.03 -6.58
C THR A 27 -4.75 0.66 -5.49
N VAL A 28 -5.20 0.64 -4.24
CA VAL A 28 -4.33 0.37 -3.09
C VAL A 28 -4.83 -0.84 -2.33
N GLN A 29 -3.92 -1.76 -2.06
CA GLN A 29 -4.15 -2.93 -1.20
C GLN A 29 -3.04 -3.02 -0.17
N ALA A 30 -3.36 -3.40 1.06
CA ALA A 30 -2.36 -3.78 2.05
C ALA A 30 -2.54 -5.23 2.49
N ARG A 31 -1.46 -5.85 2.94
CA ARG A 31 -1.48 -7.16 3.61
C ARG A 31 -0.57 -7.13 4.81
N PRO A 32 -0.92 -7.88 5.88
CA PRO A 32 0.01 -8.15 6.95
C PRO A 32 1.18 -8.99 6.42
N LYS A 33 2.36 -8.73 6.94
CA LYS A 33 3.56 -9.54 6.78
C LYS A 33 4.33 -9.54 8.10
N THR A 34 5.36 -10.37 8.18
CA THR A 34 6.36 -10.29 9.24
C THR A 34 7.64 -9.70 8.67
N ASP A 35 8.32 -8.87 9.44
CA ASP A 35 9.66 -8.40 9.07
C ASP A 35 10.73 -9.49 9.32
N LEU A 36 12.00 -9.15 9.06
CA LEU A 36 13.13 -10.07 9.23
C LEU A 36 13.36 -10.50 10.69
N TYR A 37 12.75 -9.81 11.66
CA TYR A 37 12.86 -10.08 13.09
C TYR A 37 11.57 -10.69 13.67
N GLY A 38 10.57 -10.97 12.84
CA GLY A 38 9.28 -11.52 13.26
C GLY A 38 8.30 -10.49 13.84
N ALA A 39 8.59 -9.19 13.72
CA ALA A 39 7.65 -8.14 14.12
C ALA A 39 6.53 -7.96 13.08
N PRO A 40 5.31 -7.59 13.51
CA PRO A 40 4.22 -7.30 12.61
C PRO A 40 4.56 -6.12 11.70
N ALA A 41 4.27 -6.28 10.42
CA ALA A 41 4.52 -5.29 9.40
C ALA A 41 3.41 -5.35 8.34
N PHE A 42 3.37 -4.35 7.47
CA PHE A 42 2.42 -4.28 6.36
C PHE A 42 3.17 -4.08 5.04
N HIS A 43 2.68 -4.74 4.00
CA HIS A 43 3.07 -4.43 2.62
C HIS A 43 1.89 -3.74 1.92
N LEU A 44 2.16 -2.59 1.32
CA LEU A 44 1.20 -1.82 0.54
C LEU A 44 1.52 -1.93 -0.96
N TRP A 45 0.58 -2.44 -1.74
CA TRP A 45 0.63 -2.41 -3.20
C TRP A 45 -0.18 -1.22 -3.71
N ILE A 46 0.47 -0.33 -4.45
CA ILE A 46 -0.14 0.85 -5.06
C ILE A 46 -0.04 0.67 -6.58
N LEU A 47 -1.16 0.34 -7.22
CA LEU A 47 -1.24 0.22 -8.67
C LEU A 47 -1.71 1.56 -9.25
N TYR A 48 -0.89 2.20 -10.08
CA TYR A 48 -1.17 3.51 -10.68
C TYR A 48 -1.17 3.42 -12.21
N ASP A 49 -1.82 4.37 -12.88
CA ASP A 49 -1.81 4.46 -14.34
C ASP A 49 -0.52 5.14 -14.81
N GLY A 50 0.34 4.47 -15.58
CA GLY A 50 1.59 5.02 -16.12
C GLY A 50 1.45 6.23 -17.04
N ASN A 51 0.23 6.60 -17.41
CA ASN A 51 -0.06 7.88 -18.05
C ASN A 51 0.07 9.08 -17.09
N VAL A 52 0.22 8.85 -15.78
CA VAL A 52 0.61 9.86 -14.78
C VAL A 52 2.13 9.84 -14.53
N GLU A 53 2.66 10.90 -13.92
CA GLU A 53 4.07 10.97 -13.54
C GLU A 53 4.47 9.79 -12.62
N LYS A 54 5.61 9.15 -12.91
CA LYS A 54 6.09 8.01 -12.14
C LYS A 54 6.28 8.40 -10.66
N PRO A 55 5.83 7.56 -9.71
CA PRO A 55 6.05 7.75 -8.29
C PRO A 55 7.53 7.97 -7.98
N THR A 56 7.86 9.16 -7.51
CA THR A 56 9.22 9.51 -7.13
C THR A 56 9.51 9.06 -5.70
N ALA A 57 10.79 8.89 -5.35
CA ALA A 57 11.20 8.67 -3.95
C ALA A 57 10.65 9.75 -2.99
N ARG A 58 10.43 10.97 -3.52
CA ARG A 58 9.79 12.07 -2.78
C ARG A 58 8.33 11.76 -2.46
N LEU A 59 7.55 11.23 -3.41
CA LEU A 59 6.16 10.81 -3.15
C LEU A 59 6.13 9.71 -2.09
N MET A 60 7.02 8.71 -2.19
CA MET A 60 7.08 7.61 -1.21
C MET A 60 7.33 8.12 0.21
N THR A 61 8.32 9.01 0.37
CA THR A 61 8.66 9.61 1.67
C THR A 61 7.53 10.49 2.20
N SER A 62 6.90 11.29 1.32
CA SER A 62 5.77 12.15 1.67
C SER A 62 4.55 11.34 2.11
N LEU A 63 4.26 10.24 1.42
CA LEU A 63 3.16 9.35 1.75
C LEU A 63 3.32 8.78 3.16
N HIS A 64 4.49 8.22 3.48
CA HIS A 64 4.75 7.67 4.82
C HIS A 64 4.53 8.72 5.93
N ARG A 65 5.06 9.92 5.73
CA ARG A 65 4.92 11.03 6.69
C ARG A 65 3.45 11.46 6.88
N ARG A 66 2.66 11.47 5.81
CA ARG A 66 1.24 11.85 5.87
C ARG A 66 0.35 10.77 6.47
N MET A 67 0.66 9.49 6.22
CA MET A 67 -0.09 8.36 6.77
C MET A 67 0.13 8.21 8.27
N TRP A 68 1.34 8.50 8.77
CA TRP A 68 1.73 8.20 10.14
C TRP A 68 0.77 8.69 11.23
N PRO A 69 0.32 9.97 11.25
CA PRO A 69 -0.59 10.43 12.29
C PRO A 69 -1.92 9.65 12.32
N ASP A 70 -2.50 9.40 11.15
CA ASP A 70 -3.76 8.66 11.02
C ASP A 70 -3.59 7.19 11.46
N LEU A 71 -2.46 6.56 11.13
CA LEU A 71 -2.18 5.17 11.52
C LEU A 71 -2.06 5.02 13.03
N VAL A 72 -1.40 5.98 13.70
CA VAL A 72 -1.25 6.01 15.16
C VAL A 72 -2.62 6.12 15.85
N GLU A 73 -3.56 6.90 15.30
CA GLU A 73 -4.93 6.98 15.82
C GLU A 73 -5.68 5.63 15.75
N HIS A 74 -5.28 4.77 14.81
CA HIS A 74 -5.80 3.41 14.67
C HIS A 74 -4.99 2.35 15.45
N GLY A 75 -3.98 2.77 16.22
CA GLY A 75 -3.12 1.88 17.00
C GLY A 75 -2.03 1.18 16.18
N ILE A 76 -1.74 1.69 14.98
CA ILE A 76 -0.65 1.21 14.11
C ILE A 76 0.48 2.23 14.20
N GLY A 77 1.46 1.95 15.05
CA GLY A 77 2.44 2.95 15.50
C GLY A 77 3.88 2.47 15.54
N ASP A 78 4.13 1.17 15.48
CA ASP A 78 5.49 0.62 15.46
C ASP A 78 5.70 -0.33 14.27
N GLU A 79 4.62 -0.68 13.56
CA GLU A 79 4.63 -1.60 12.45
C GLU A 79 5.32 -1.00 11.22
N LEU A 80 6.25 -1.76 10.65
CA LEU A 80 6.94 -1.36 9.42
C LEU A 80 5.97 -1.39 8.24
N ILE A 81 5.89 -0.29 7.48
CA ILE A 81 5.10 -0.24 6.25
C ILE A 81 6.04 -0.16 5.04
N SER A 82 6.10 -1.26 4.29
CA SER A 82 6.79 -1.29 2.99
C SER A 82 5.79 -1.07 1.85
N HIS A 83 6.25 -0.50 0.74
CA HIS A 83 5.38 -0.11 -0.36
C HIS A 83 5.96 -0.53 -1.71
N SER A 84 5.10 -1.01 -2.60
CA SER A 84 5.42 -1.26 -4.01
C SER A 84 4.51 -0.42 -4.89
N PHE A 85 5.11 0.34 -5.82
CA PHE A 85 4.38 1.09 -6.84
C PHE A 85 4.45 0.32 -8.15
N ILE A 86 3.29 -0.02 -8.71
CA ILE A 86 3.17 -0.84 -9.92
C ILE A 86 2.44 -0.03 -10.98
N ASP A 87 3.07 0.12 -12.13
CA ASP A 87 2.47 0.76 -13.30
C ASP A 87 1.49 -0.22 -13.97
N LYS A 88 0.22 0.18 -14.14
CA LYS A 88 -0.83 -0.61 -14.79
C LYS A 88 -0.65 -0.73 -16.31
N THR A 89 0.17 0.14 -16.91
CA THR A 89 0.45 0.14 -18.35
C THR A 89 1.62 -0.78 -18.72
N GLU A 90 2.41 -1.20 -17.74
CA GLU A 90 3.43 -2.23 -17.95
C GLU A 90 2.72 -3.60 -18.06
N ASP A 91 2.81 -4.22 -19.24
CA ASP A 91 2.32 -5.58 -19.50
C ASP A 91 2.99 -6.57 -18.53
N GLY A 92 2.31 -6.92 -17.45
CA GLY A 92 2.82 -7.78 -16.40
C GLY A 92 1.71 -8.57 -15.68
N PRO A 93 2.09 -9.56 -14.83
CA PRO A 93 1.15 -10.44 -14.12
C PRO A 93 0.18 -9.70 -13.17
N TRP A 94 0.39 -8.40 -13.00
CA TRP A 94 -0.36 -7.48 -12.13
C TRP A 94 -1.61 -6.87 -12.80
N SER A 95 -1.80 -7.07 -14.11
CA SER A 95 -3.04 -6.74 -14.82
C SER A 95 -4.28 -7.41 -14.19
N ASN A 96 -4.09 -8.55 -13.52
CA ASN A 96 -5.13 -9.30 -12.80
C ASN A 96 -5.48 -8.77 -11.40
N LEU A 97 -4.70 -7.85 -10.83
CA LEU A 97 -5.06 -7.16 -9.57
C LEU A 97 -6.11 -6.07 -9.81
N ALA A 98 -6.10 -5.46 -10.99
CA ALA A 98 -7.11 -4.48 -11.41
C ALA A 98 -8.50 -5.12 -11.63
N SER A 99 -8.57 -6.44 -11.90
CA SER A 99 -9.81 -7.19 -12.10
C SER A 99 -10.37 -7.84 -10.82
N GLY A 100 -9.78 -7.55 -9.66
CA GLY A 100 -10.27 -8.04 -8.36
C GLY A 100 -10.23 -9.56 -8.16
N SER A 101 -9.59 -10.29 -9.08
CA SER A 101 -9.75 -11.75 -9.20
C SER A 101 -8.51 -12.58 -8.84
N HIS A 102 -7.42 -11.97 -8.35
CA HIS A 102 -6.29 -12.72 -7.81
C HIS A 102 -5.58 -12.01 -6.65
N ARG A 103 -5.07 -12.81 -5.70
CA ARG A 103 -4.13 -12.37 -4.66
C ARG A 103 -2.92 -11.69 -5.33
N PRO A 104 -2.37 -10.61 -4.76
CA PRO A 104 -1.02 -10.20 -5.13
C PRO A 104 -0.10 -11.43 -5.00
N PRO A 105 0.86 -11.63 -5.93
CA PRO A 105 1.76 -12.77 -5.84
C PRO A 105 2.35 -12.81 -4.44
N ASP A 106 2.44 -14.03 -3.90
CA ASP A 106 3.20 -14.30 -2.69
C ASP A 106 4.67 -13.98 -3.03
N VAL A 107 5.04 -12.70 -2.91
CA VAL A 107 6.41 -12.25 -3.04
C VAL A 107 7.10 -12.69 -1.75
N LEU A 108 7.70 -13.87 -1.83
CA LEU A 108 8.66 -14.41 -0.86
C LEU A 108 9.83 -13.45 -0.67
#